data_AF-A0A2P5M0N7-F1
#
_entry.id   AF-A0A2P5M0N7-F1
#
_cell.length_a   1.000
_cell.length_b   1.000
_cell.length_c   1.000
_cell.angle_alpha   90.00
_cell.angle_beta   90.00
_cell.angle_gamma   90.00
#
_symmetry.space_group_name_H-M   'P 1'
#
loop_
_entity.id
_entity.type
_entity.pdbx_description
1 polymer ?
#
loop_
_entity_poly.entity_id
_entity_poly.type
_entity_poly.pdbx_seq_one_letter_code
_entity_poly.pdbx_strand_id
1 'polypeptide(L)' 'MKLSDFKKAGHWPTLLAAFLYFDISFMAWVSLGPLMIYITKGMPISVEDKLSLVAIPVLGGAFFRVPLGLLA' A
#
# COMPACT_ATOMS: atom_id res chain seq x y z
N MET A 1 -1.86 31.40 -0.43
CA MET A 1 -3.15 30.86 -0.92
C MET A 1 -4.08 30.74 0.28
N LYS A 2 -5.26 31.37 0.27
CA LYS A 2 -6.16 31.33 1.44
C LYS A 2 -6.77 29.92 1.53
N LEU A 3 -6.88 29.34 2.73
CA LEU A 3 -7.56 28.05 2.96
C LEU A 3 -9.00 28.02 2.42
N SER A 4 -9.65 29.19 2.33
CA SER A 4 -10.97 29.39 1.72
C SER A 4 -11.02 29.03 0.24
N ASP A 5 -9.93 29.22 -0.50
CA ASP A 5 -9.86 29.00 -1.94
C ASP A 5 -9.60 27.51 -2.24
N PHE A 6 -8.86 26.83 -1.36
CA PHE A 6 -8.62 25.38 -1.42
C PHE A 6 -9.92 24.55 -1.29
N LYS A 7 -10.88 25.01 -0.48
CA LYS A 7 -12.20 24.35 -0.34
C LYS A 7 -13.11 24.52 -1.56
N LYS A 8 -12.86 25.53 -2.42
CA LYS A 8 -13.63 25.78 -3.64
C LYS A 8 -12.99 25.18 -4.89
N ALA A 9 -11.70 24.87 -4.85
CA ALA A 9 -10.93 24.40 -6.00
C ALA A 9 -10.97 22.88 -6.21
N GLY A 10 -11.45 22.09 -5.23
CA GLY A 10 -11.35 20.62 -5.26
C GLY A 10 -12.70 19.91 -5.21
N HIS A 11 -12.89 18.91 -6.09
CA HIS A 11 -14.04 18.01 -6.06
C HIS A 11 -13.87 17.00 -4.92
N TRP A 12 -14.51 17.25 -3.78
CA TRP A 12 -14.37 16.44 -2.56
C TRP A 12 -14.59 14.93 -2.76
N PRO A 13 -15.58 14.47 -3.57
CA PRO A 13 -15.72 13.04 -3.88
C PRO A 13 -14.49 12.43 -4.58
N THR A 14 -13.82 13.19 -5.43
CA THR A 14 -12.63 12.72 -6.14
C THR A 14 -11.43 12.62 -5.22
N LEU A 15 -11.30 13.55 -4.26
CA LEU A 15 -10.27 13.48 -3.23
C LEU A 15 -10.46 12.23 -2.35
N LEU A 16 -11.71 11.95 -1.94
CA LEU A 16 -12.02 10.74 -1.18
C LEU A 16 -11.74 9.47 -2.00
N ALA A 17 -12.13 9.44 -3.28
CA ALA A 17 -11.84 8.32 -4.17
C ALA A 17 -10.33 8.08 -4.33
N ALA A 18 -9.54 9.14 -4.50
CA ALA A 18 -8.08 9.05 -4.58
C ALA A 18 -7.46 8.56 -3.26
N PHE A 19 -7.98 9.01 -2.12
CA PHE A 19 -7.56 8.53 -0.80
C PHE A 19 -7.86 7.04 -0.60
N LEU A 20 -9.07 6.60 -0.93
CA LEU A 20 -9.47 5.20 -0.83
C LEU A 20 -8.65 4.31 -1.78
N TYR A 21 -8.41 4.77 -3.01
CA TYR A 21 -7.55 4.06 -3.96
C TYR A 21 -6.13 3.90 -3.41
N PHE A 22 -5.55 4.97 -2.87
CA PHE A 22 -4.23 4.96 -2.25
C PHE A 22 -4.17 3.98 -1.07
N ASP A 23 -5.16 4.02 -0.18
CA ASP A 23 -5.22 3.20 1.02
C ASP A 23 -5.38 1.71 0.68
N ILE A 24 -6.32 1.36 -0.20
CA ILE A 24 -6.55 -0.03 -0.63
C ILE A 24 -5.33 -0.58 -1.37
N SER A 25 -4.72 0.21 -2.25
CA SER A 25 -3.48 -0.18 -2.93
C SER A 25 -2.35 -0.47 -1.93
N PHE A 26 -2.24 0.36 -0.88
CA PHE A 26 -1.27 0.14 0.19
C PHE A 26 -1.63 -1.05 1.10
N MET A 27 -2.90 -1.36 1.29
CA MET A 27 -3.31 -2.55 2.05
C MET A 27 -2.99 -3.84 1.29
N ALA A 28 -3.14 -3.84 -0.04
CA ALA A 28 -2.95 -5.03 -0.86
C ALA A 28 -1.56 -5.66 -0.68
N TRP A 29 -0.50 -4.86 -0.71
CA TRP A 29 0.88 -5.37 -0.60
C TRP A 29 1.37 -5.59 0.85
N VAL A 30 0.66 -5.08 1.87
CA VAL A 30 0.98 -5.24 3.30
C VAL A 30 0.17 -6.39 3.91
N SER A 31 -0.91 -6.81 3.25
CA SER A 31 -1.81 -7.90 3.67
C SER A 31 -1.09 -9.20 4.01
N LEU A 32 0.05 -9.49 3.36
CA LEU A 32 0.86 -10.67 3.65
C LEU A 32 1.45 -10.67 5.05
N GLY A 33 1.72 -9.51 5.66
CA GLY A 33 2.25 -9.40 7.03
C GLY A 33 1.45 -10.21 8.07
N PRO A 34 0.17 -9.90 8.31
CA PRO A 34 -0.67 -10.68 9.22
C PRO A 34 -0.96 -12.10 8.72
N LEU A 35 -1.08 -12.30 7.40
CA LEU A 35 -1.40 -13.62 6.82
C LEU A 35 -0.25 -14.62 7.00
N MET A 36 1.01 -14.19 7.06
CA MET A 36 2.15 -15.07 7.26
C MET A 36 2.09 -15.86 8.57
N ILE A 37 1.45 -15.33 9.61
CA ILE A 37 1.25 -16.04 10.88
C ILE A 37 0.38 -17.28 10.66
N TYR A 38 -0.59 -17.21 9.76
CA TYR A 38 -1.50 -18.32 9.44
C TYR A 38 -0.90 -19.27 8.40
N ILE A 39 -0.27 -18.73 7.36
CA ILE A 39 0.35 -19.52 6.29
C ILE A 39 1.46 -20.40 6.86
N THR A 40 2.23 -19.88 7.82
CA THR A 40 3.40 -20.60 8.35
C THR A 40 3.08 -21.50 9.54
N LYS A 41 1.81 -21.63 9.95
CA LYS A 41 1.39 -22.58 10.98
C LYS A 41 1.65 -23.99 10.48
N GLY A 42 2.53 -24.71 11.18
CA GLY A 42 2.87 -26.09 10.86
C GLY A 42 3.90 -26.28 9.75
N MET A 43 4.45 -25.22 9.16
CA MET A 43 5.59 -25.32 8.25
C MET A 43 6.90 -24.91 8.97
N PRO A 44 7.96 -25.73 8.91
CA PRO A 44 9.26 -25.42 9.50
C PRO A 44 10.04 -24.44 8.61
N ILE A 45 9.53 -23.23 8.44
CA ILE A 45 10.14 -22.16 7.64
C ILE A 45 10.99 -21.28 8.57
N SER A 46 12.22 -20.96 8.16
CA SER A 46 13.09 -20.03 8.90
C SER A 46 12.41 -18.66 9.05
N VAL A 47 12.72 -17.94 10.13
CA VAL A 47 12.19 -16.59 10.37
C VAL A 47 12.57 -15.64 9.23
N GLU A 48 13.77 -15.79 8.69
CA GLU A 48 14.31 -14.99 7.59
C GLU A 48 13.51 -15.13 6.29
N ASP A 49 13.12 -16.35 5.96
CA ASP A 49 12.30 -16.64 4.77
C ASP A 49 10.89 -16.08 4.92
N LYS A 50 10.31 -16.17 6.14
CA LYS A 50 9.00 -15.56 6.42
C LYS A 50 9.03 -14.04 6.24
N LEU A 51 10.10 -13.40 6.71
CA LEU A 51 10.29 -11.96 6.56
C LEU A 51 10.51 -11.58 5.09
N SER A 52 11.27 -12.38 4.35
CA SER A 52 11.49 -12.16 2.92
C SER A 52 10.19 -12.21 2.11
N LEU A 53 9.29 -13.14 2.44
CA LEU A 53 7.96 -13.25 1.81
C LEU A 53 7.07 -12.02 2.03
N VAL A 54 7.24 -11.30 3.15
CA VAL A 54 6.54 -10.02 3.42
C VAL A 54 7.30 -8.84 2.80
N ALA A 55 8.62 -8.85 2.86
CA ALA A 55 9.47 -7.75 2.41
C ALA A 55 9.44 -7.58 0.89
N ILE A 56 9.46 -8.66 0.11
CA ILE A 56 9.44 -8.62 -1.37
C ILE A 56 8.24 -7.80 -1.92
N PRO A 57 6.98 -8.07 -1.54
CA PRO A 57 5.84 -7.31 -2.03
C PRO A 57 5.84 -5.85 -1.56
N VAL A 58 6.29 -5.56 -0.33
CA VAL A 58 6.42 -4.18 0.17
C VAL A 58 7.49 -3.42 -0.61
N LEU A 59 8.65 -4.03 -0.87
CA LEU A 59 9.75 -3.44 -1.65
C LEU A 59 9.37 -3.27 -3.12
N GLY A 60 8.80 -4.29 -3.75
CA GLY A 60 8.31 -4.23 -5.12
C GLY A 60 7.26 -3.13 -5.25
N GLY A 61 6.39 -3.03 -4.26
CA GLY A 61 5.45 -1.96 -4.11
C GLY A 61 6.08 -0.56 -4.12
N ALA A 62 6.98 -0.31 -3.18
CA ALA A 62 7.69 0.97 -3.07
C ALA A 62 8.45 1.30 -4.36
N PHE A 63 9.06 0.29 -4.99
CA PHE A 63 9.79 0.44 -6.25
C PHE A 63 8.87 0.83 -7.41
N PHE A 64 7.76 0.11 -7.61
CA PHE A 64 6.80 0.40 -8.67
C PHE A 64 6.01 1.69 -8.44
N ARG A 65 5.99 2.22 -7.21
CA ARG A 65 5.30 3.47 -6.89
C ARG A 65 5.84 4.66 -7.69
N VAL A 66 7.14 4.72 -7.94
CA VAL A 66 7.77 5.82 -8.69
C VAL A 66 7.36 5.81 -10.17
N PRO A 67 7.54 4.72 -10.95
CA PRO A 67 7.11 4.70 -12.35
C PRO A 67 5.59 4.80 -12.50
N LEU A 68 4.80 4.15 -11.64
CA LEU A 68 3.33 4.25 -11.70
C LEU A 68 2.84 5.66 -11.34
N GLY A 69 3.50 6.34 -10.39
CA GLY A 69 3.19 7.72 -10.05
C GLY A 69 3.54 8.72 -11.16
N LEU A 70 4.51 8.41 -12.02
CA LEU A 70 4.83 9.22 -13.19
C LEU A 70 3.82 9.05 -14.33
N LEU A 71 3.15 7.89 -14.38
CA LEU A 71 2.11 7.58 -15.37
C LEU A 71 0.70 8.06 -14.98
N ALA A 72 0.52 8.51 -13.74
CA ALA A 72 -0.77 8.87 -13.14
C ALA A 72 -1.16 10.34 -13.34
#